data_AF-A0A151EQE5-F1
#
_entry.id   AF-A0A151EQE5-F1
#
_cell.length_a   1.000
_cell.length_b   1.000
_cell.length_c   1.000
_cell.angle_alpha   90.00
_cell.angle_beta   90.00
_cell.angle_gamma   90.00
#
_symmetry.space_group_name_H-M   'P 1'
#
loop_
_entity.id
_entity.type
_entity.pdbx_description
1 polymer ?
#
loop_
_entity_poly.entity_id
_entity_poly.type
_entity_poly.pdbx_seq_one_letter_code
_entity_poly.pdbx_strand_id
1 'polypeptide(L)'
;MKTLFMNKPTTETQAKNYCGQLLDALEYLHNQNIIHRDIKPRNVMIIRNTVKLIDFGGAKMRFTSLGNIGTILFTPGYGAPEQQQKGEYHFQSDIFSVGATMYFLLTGKDPCSPPLSPCRINPRVNRTIDLIIRKATDIDPNRRYQTVNEMKNALIGIYRARPAYNPRIIIGSREFKITKSPLTIGRGGVNVHPDIVINDPERYVSKVHARVFRDSQGSYWLEDCSVNGTFIYIGGMYRKITKWNLHDNDEIAFCWSPSKGAYMLLKFKT
;
A
#
# COMPACT_ATOMS: atom_id res chain seq x y z
N MET A 1 -18.01 17.37 9.80
CA MET A 1 -16.63 17.91 9.96
C MET A 1 -16.45 19.29 9.31
N LYS A 2 -16.90 19.51 8.06
CA LYS A 2 -16.76 20.80 7.35
C LYS A 2 -17.25 22.03 8.14
N THR A 3 -18.45 21.95 8.73
CA THR A 3 -19.06 23.04 9.51
C THR A 3 -18.29 23.36 10.79
N LEU A 4 -17.64 22.37 11.40
CA LEU A 4 -16.87 22.55 12.64
C LEU A 4 -15.60 23.37 12.39
N PHE A 5 -15.00 23.22 11.21
CA PHE A 5 -13.73 23.87 10.88
C PHE A 5 -13.88 25.11 10.01
N MET A 6 -15.04 25.36 9.39
CA MET A 6 -15.30 26.56 8.56
C MET A 6 -14.15 26.90 7.58
N ASN A 7 -13.55 25.87 6.96
CA ASN A 7 -12.38 25.98 6.07
C ASN A 7 -11.10 26.54 6.73
N LYS A 8 -10.99 26.48 8.05
CA LYS A 8 -9.76 26.74 8.79
C LYS A 8 -9.02 25.42 9.08
N PRO A 9 -7.69 25.40 8.99
CA PRO A 9 -6.92 24.21 9.30
C PRO A 9 -6.97 23.90 10.80
N THR A 10 -7.00 22.62 11.13
CA THR A 10 -6.86 22.09 12.50
C THR A 10 -5.38 21.99 12.89
N THR A 11 -5.12 21.66 14.16
CA THR A 11 -3.77 21.25 14.56
C THR A 11 -3.44 19.84 14.07
N GLU A 12 -2.16 19.52 13.90
CA GLU A 12 -1.74 18.16 13.52
C GLU A 12 -2.19 17.10 14.52
N THR A 13 -2.16 17.42 15.81
CA THR A 13 -2.60 16.51 16.88
C THR A 13 -4.08 16.18 16.74
N GLN A 14 -4.92 17.18 16.45
CA GLN A 14 -6.35 16.96 16.20
C GLN A 14 -6.58 16.16 14.92
N ALA A 15 -5.91 16.53 13.82
CA ALA A 15 -6.01 15.79 12.56
C ALA A 15 -5.63 14.31 12.74
N LYS A 16 -4.51 14.03 13.41
CA LYS A 16 -4.07 12.66 13.76
C LYS A 16 -5.12 11.93 14.60
N ASN A 17 -5.66 12.57 15.63
CA ASN A 17 -6.68 11.97 16.49
C ASN A 17 -7.94 11.60 15.68
N TYR A 18 -8.48 12.53 14.88
CA TYR A 18 -9.68 12.27 14.10
C TYR A 18 -9.46 11.22 13.01
N CYS A 19 -8.35 11.30 12.27
CA CYS A 19 -8.02 10.30 11.26
C CYS A 19 -7.71 8.94 11.88
N GLY A 20 -7.11 8.88 13.06
CA GLY A 20 -6.88 7.64 13.81
C GLY A 20 -8.20 6.93 14.15
N GLN A 21 -9.17 7.66 14.72
CA GLN A 21 -10.49 7.10 15.02
C GLN A 21 -11.27 6.70 13.75
N LEU A 22 -11.09 7.44 12.65
CA LEU A 22 -11.69 7.08 11.36
C LEU A 22 -11.08 5.79 10.79
N LEU A 23 -9.77 5.60 10.93
CA LEU A 23 -9.10 4.36 10.53
C LEU A 23 -9.56 3.17 11.37
N ASP A 24 -9.87 3.37 12.66
CA ASP A 24 -10.44 2.33 13.52
C ASP A 24 -11.84 1.89 13.06
N ALA A 25 -12.68 2.84 12.67
CA ALA A 25 -13.98 2.52 12.08
C ALA A 25 -13.83 1.73 10.77
N LEU A 26 -12.87 2.13 9.92
CA LEU A 26 -12.61 1.43 8.66
C LEU A 26 -11.98 0.06 8.85
N GLU A 27 -11.14 -0.14 9.87
CA GLU A 27 -10.56 -1.44 10.20
C GLU A 27 -11.66 -2.45 10.48
N TYR A 28 -12.63 -2.06 11.30
CA TYR A 28 -13.82 -2.88 11.57
C TYR A 28 -14.55 -3.24 10.28
N LEU A 29 -14.83 -2.28 9.39
CA LEU A 29 -15.52 -2.53 8.13
C LEU A 29 -14.72 -3.45 7.18
N HIS A 30 -13.42 -3.19 7.02
CA HIS A 30 -12.55 -3.97 6.14
C HIS A 30 -12.44 -5.42 6.61
N ASN A 31 -12.41 -5.66 7.93
CA ASN A 31 -12.46 -7.00 8.51
C ASN A 31 -13.79 -7.74 8.24
N GLN A 32 -14.88 -7.00 8.02
CA GLN A 32 -16.16 -7.54 7.57
C GLN A 32 -16.27 -7.59 6.03
N ASN A 33 -15.18 -7.35 5.30
CA ASN A 33 -15.14 -7.24 3.84
C ASN A 33 -16.04 -6.15 3.23
N ILE A 34 -16.31 -5.09 4.01
CA ILE A 34 -17.10 -3.93 3.60
C ILE A 34 -16.16 -2.79 3.24
N ILE A 35 -16.40 -2.14 2.10
CA ILE A 35 -15.70 -0.93 1.65
C ILE A 35 -16.71 0.22 1.68
N HIS A 36 -16.37 1.34 2.32
CA HIS A 36 -17.32 2.45 2.53
C HIS A 36 -17.53 3.30 1.26
N ARG A 37 -16.45 3.56 0.50
CA ARG A 37 -16.43 4.21 -0.83
C ARG A 37 -16.79 5.70 -0.88
N ASP A 38 -17.14 6.34 0.24
CA ASP A 38 -17.56 7.76 0.28
C ASP A 38 -17.09 8.46 1.56
N ILE A 39 -15.83 8.24 1.95
CA ILE A 39 -15.22 8.93 3.08
C ILE A 39 -14.90 10.38 2.69
N LYS A 40 -15.49 11.34 3.41
CA LYS A 40 -15.30 12.78 3.19
C LYS A 40 -15.75 13.58 4.43
N PRO A 41 -15.32 14.85 4.59
CA PRO A 41 -15.71 15.67 5.75
C PRO A 41 -17.22 15.83 5.99
N ARG A 42 -18.06 15.65 4.97
CA ARG A 42 -19.54 15.66 5.11
C ARG A 42 -20.06 14.41 5.83
N ASN A 43 -19.41 13.27 5.61
CA ASN A 43 -19.82 11.96 6.13
C ASN A 43 -19.09 11.61 7.44
N VAL A 44 -18.35 12.56 8.02
CA VAL A 44 -17.64 12.40 9.29
C VAL A 44 -18.17 13.41 10.30
N MET A 45 -18.84 12.92 11.35
CA MET A 45 -19.27 13.73 12.50
C MET A 45 -18.22 13.71 13.59
N ILE A 46 -18.08 14.84 14.29
CA ILE A 46 -17.25 14.95 15.49
C ILE A 46 -18.16 15.42 16.61
N ILE A 47 -18.31 14.59 17.64
CA ILE A 47 -19.13 14.88 18.81
C ILE A 47 -18.25 14.69 20.03
N ARG A 48 -17.99 15.77 20.79
CA ARG A 48 -17.13 15.72 21.98
C ARG A 48 -15.79 14.99 21.71
N ASN A 49 -15.11 15.39 20.63
CA ASN A 49 -13.83 14.81 20.17
C ASN A 49 -13.89 13.32 19.72
N THR A 50 -15.08 12.73 19.64
CA THR A 50 -15.33 11.38 19.11
C THR A 50 -15.76 11.46 17.65
N VAL A 51 -15.09 10.69 16.79
CA VAL A 51 -15.44 10.55 15.37
C VAL A 51 -16.55 9.53 15.22
N LYS A 52 -17.58 9.89 14.46
CA LYS A 52 -18.61 8.97 13.99
C LYS A 52 -18.69 9.04 12.48
N LEU A 53 -18.45 7.90 11.84
CA LEU A 53 -18.66 7.73 10.42
C LEU A 53 -20.16 7.54 10.16
N ILE A 54 -20.69 8.30 9.23
CA ILE A 54 -22.11 8.29 8.85
C ILE A 54 -22.24 8.08 7.34
N ASP A 55 -23.46 7.76 6.89
CA ASP A 55 -23.82 7.59 5.47
C ASP A 55 -23.12 6.40 4.78
N PHE A 56 -23.69 5.22 4.98
CA PHE A 56 -23.26 3.97 4.35
C PHE A 56 -23.94 3.71 3.00
N GLY A 57 -24.61 4.71 2.41
CA GLY A 57 -25.37 4.54 1.16
C GLY A 57 -24.52 4.08 -0.03
N GLY A 58 -23.20 4.35 0.02
CA GLY A 58 -22.24 3.89 -0.97
C GLY A 58 -21.51 2.59 -0.68
N ALA A 59 -21.70 2.01 0.51
CA ALA A 59 -20.92 0.88 0.98
C ALA A 59 -21.22 -0.41 0.18
N LYS A 60 -20.18 -1.24 -0.02
CA LYS A 60 -20.27 -2.50 -0.77
C LYS A 60 -19.46 -3.61 -0.13
N MET A 61 -19.95 -4.85 -0.24
CA MET A 61 -19.17 -6.04 0.08
C MET A 61 -18.25 -6.39 -1.08
N ARG A 62 -16.98 -6.69 -0.78
CA ARG A 62 -15.94 -6.97 -1.79
C ARG A 62 -16.22 -8.21 -2.64
N PHE A 63 -16.95 -9.20 -2.13
CA PHE A 63 -17.14 -10.50 -2.79
C PHE A 63 -18.47 -10.68 -3.52
N THR A 64 -19.35 -9.68 -3.53
CA THR A 64 -20.70 -9.82 -4.11
C THR A 64 -20.82 -9.40 -5.57
N SER A 65 -19.75 -8.88 -6.19
CA SER A 65 -19.77 -8.42 -7.58
C SER A 65 -18.66 -9.08 -8.40
N LEU A 66 -19.05 -9.69 -9.53
CA LEU A 66 -18.14 -10.15 -10.59
C LEU A 66 -17.35 -8.94 -11.10
N GLY A 67 -16.08 -8.84 -10.68
CA GLY A 67 -15.30 -7.60 -10.77
C GLY A 67 -15.78 -6.58 -9.73
N ASN A 68 -14.86 -5.90 -9.03
CA ASN A 68 -15.19 -4.84 -8.07
C ASN A 68 -15.69 -3.57 -8.77
N ILE A 69 -16.61 -3.71 -9.72
CA ILE A 69 -17.20 -2.64 -10.52
C ILE A 69 -18.57 -2.35 -9.90
N GLY A 70 -18.78 -1.11 -9.48
CA GLY A 70 -20.03 -0.68 -8.86
C GLY A 70 -20.55 0.60 -9.49
N THR A 71 -21.70 1.08 -9.00
CA THR A 71 -22.20 2.42 -9.35
C THR A 71 -21.10 3.45 -9.13
N ILE A 72 -20.91 4.33 -10.11
CA ILE A 72 -19.95 5.45 -10.01
C ILE A 72 -20.47 6.37 -8.90
N LEU A 73 -19.90 6.19 -7.71
CA LEU A 73 -20.08 7.07 -6.57
C LEU A 73 -18.77 7.81 -6.40
N PHE A 74 -18.81 9.11 -6.68
CA PHE A 74 -17.63 9.93 -6.71
C PHE A 74 -17.92 11.29 -6.07
N THR A 75 -17.06 11.66 -5.13
CA THR A 75 -16.97 13.03 -4.64
C THR A 75 -15.66 13.62 -5.14
N PRO A 76 -15.68 14.69 -5.96
CA PRO A 76 -14.47 15.33 -6.48
C PRO A 76 -13.44 15.60 -5.39
N GLY A 77 -12.19 15.17 -5.63
CA GLY A 77 -11.06 15.33 -4.71
C GLY A 77 -10.97 14.32 -3.58
N TYR A 78 -12.09 13.70 -3.17
CA TYR A 78 -12.12 12.76 -2.04
C TYR A 78 -12.20 11.29 -2.49
N GLY A 79 -12.87 11.00 -3.61
CA GLY A 79 -12.89 9.66 -4.19
C GLY A 79 -11.56 9.31 -4.86
N ALA A 80 -11.16 8.04 -4.74
CA ALA A 80 -9.94 7.54 -5.36
C ALA A 80 -10.06 7.54 -6.90
N PRO A 81 -8.96 7.77 -7.66
CA PRO A 81 -9.01 7.85 -9.13
C PRO A 81 -9.63 6.63 -9.81
N GLU A 82 -9.39 5.43 -9.29
CA GLU A 82 -9.96 4.18 -9.83
C GLU A 82 -11.49 4.11 -9.71
N GLN A 83 -12.07 4.76 -8.68
CA GLN A 83 -13.52 4.86 -8.51
C GLN A 83 -14.15 5.78 -9.56
N GLN A 84 -13.44 6.84 -9.94
CA GLN A 84 -13.90 7.81 -10.94
C GLN A 84 -13.79 7.23 -12.36
N GLN A 85 -12.65 6.64 -12.70
CA GLN A 85 -12.34 6.25 -14.07
C GLN A 85 -12.98 4.92 -14.48
N LYS A 86 -13.09 3.98 -13.52
CA LYS A 86 -13.46 2.59 -13.82
C LYS A 86 -14.62 2.08 -12.98
N GLY A 87 -15.11 2.88 -12.03
CA GLY A 87 -16.06 2.41 -11.01
C GLY A 87 -15.48 1.32 -10.10
N GLU A 88 -14.15 1.15 -10.12
CA GLU A 88 -13.43 0.14 -9.35
C GLU A 88 -13.29 0.58 -7.89
N TYR A 89 -13.37 -0.36 -6.96
CA TYR A 89 -13.19 -0.06 -5.54
C TYR A 89 -12.44 -1.17 -4.80
N HIS A 90 -11.56 -0.74 -3.90
CA HIS A 90 -10.74 -1.60 -3.05
C HIS A 90 -10.67 -1.03 -1.63
N PHE A 91 -10.09 -1.77 -0.68
CA PHE A 91 -9.81 -1.24 0.66
C PHE A 91 -8.91 0.01 0.59
N GLN A 92 -7.99 0.02 -0.38
CA GLN A 92 -7.08 1.13 -0.69
C GLN A 92 -7.82 2.39 -1.20
N SER A 93 -9.06 2.26 -1.67
CA SER A 93 -9.88 3.40 -2.07
C SER A 93 -10.35 4.19 -0.84
N ASP A 94 -10.77 3.51 0.24
CA ASP A 94 -11.10 4.19 1.50
C ASP A 94 -9.86 4.87 2.11
N ILE A 95 -8.68 4.26 1.99
CA ILE A 95 -7.40 4.84 2.46
C ILE A 95 -7.08 6.15 1.74
N PHE A 96 -7.28 6.20 0.41
CA PHE A 96 -7.14 7.43 -0.36
C PHE A 96 -8.07 8.52 0.19
N SER A 97 -9.33 8.18 0.42
CA SER A 97 -10.33 9.13 0.91
C SER A 97 -10.05 9.62 2.35
N VAL A 98 -9.44 8.80 3.20
CA VAL A 98 -8.90 9.26 4.50
C VAL A 98 -7.77 10.25 4.31
N GLY A 99 -6.82 9.98 3.40
CA GLY A 99 -5.73 10.90 3.06
C GLY A 99 -6.23 12.25 2.56
N ALA A 100 -7.23 12.24 1.66
CA ALA A 100 -7.90 13.44 1.16
C ALA A 100 -8.65 14.21 2.26
N THR A 101 -9.31 13.49 3.18
CA THR A 101 -9.95 14.10 4.36
C THR A 101 -8.93 14.74 5.30
N MET A 102 -7.77 14.10 5.52
CA MET A 102 -6.69 14.65 6.33
C MET A 102 -6.06 15.87 5.68
N TYR A 103 -5.91 15.89 4.36
CA TYR A 103 -5.48 17.06 3.60
C TYR A 103 -6.41 18.26 3.88
N PHE A 104 -7.73 18.06 3.81
CA PHE A 104 -8.69 19.11 4.14
C PHE A 104 -8.53 19.60 5.58
N LEU A 105 -8.40 18.69 6.54
CA LEU A 105 -8.22 19.04 7.95
C LEU A 105 -6.97 19.90 8.19
N LEU A 106 -5.89 19.68 7.45
CA LEU A 106 -4.63 20.38 7.66
C LEU A 106 -4.47 21.64 6.82
N THR A 107 -5.22 21.78 5.73
CA THR A 107 -5.08 22.93 4.82
C THR A 107 -6.29 23.85 4.86
N GLY A 108 -7.43 23.37 5.35
CA GLY A 108 -8.73 24.05 5.25
C GLY A 108 -9.30 24.08 3.83
N LYS A 109 -8.63 23.48 2.85
CA LYS A 109 -9.03 23.49 1.43
C LYS A 109 -9.47 22.11 0.97
N ASP A 110 -10.49 22.07 0.12
CA ASP A 110 -10.85 20.84 -0.57
C ASP A 110 -9.67 20.36 -1.45
N PRO A 111 -9.36 19.06 -1.46
CA PRO A 111 -8.28 18.50 -2.27
C PRO A 111 -8.62 18.50 -3.77
N CYS A 112 -7.60 18.69 -4.60
CA CYS A 112 -7.63 18.24 -6.00
C CYS A 112 -7.37 16.71 -6.05
N SER A 113 -7.56 16.07 -7.21
CA SER A 113 -7.21 14.65 -7.40
C SER A 113 -6.13 14.50 -8.48
N PRO A 114 -4.88 14.08 -8.15
CA PRO A 114 -4.37 13.90 -6.78
C PRO A 114 -4.17 15.25 -6.06
N PRO A 115 -4.15 15.27 -4.71
CA PRO A 115 -3.96 16.49 -3.95
C PRO A 115 -2.52 17.00 -4.09
N LEU A 116 -2.37 18.33 -4.04
CA LEU A 116 -1.07 18.97 -3.90
C LEU A 116 -0.41 18.58 -2.56
N SER A 117 0.88 18.85 -2.41
CA SER A 117 1.55 18.68 -1.12
C SER A 117 0.90 19.59 -0.05
N PRO A 118 0.38 19.05 1.08
CA PRO A 118 -0.11 19.85 2.20
C PRO A 118 0.84 20.96 2.63
N CYS A 119 2.16 20.69 2.70
CA CYS A 119 3.15 21.69 3.12
C CYS A 119 3.20 22.92 2.19
N ARG A 120 2.86 22.77 0.90
CA ARG A 120 2.80 23.91 -0.03
C ARG A 120 1.63 24.85 0.25
N ILE A 121 0.57 24.35 0.89
CA ILE A 121 -0.63 25.12 1.21
C ILE A 121 -0.61 25.62 2.65
N ASN A 122 -0.17 24.77 3.58
CA ASN A 122 0.04 25.12 4.97
C ASN A 122 1.47 24.72 5.40
N PRO A 123 2.42 25.67 5.43
CA PRO A 123 3.82 25.40 5.81
C PRO A 123 4.02 24.89 7.24
N ARG A 124 2.99 24.95 8.10
CA ARG A 124 3.02 24.41 9.47
C ARG A 124 2.85 22.89 9.51
N VAL A 125 2.47 22.27 8.39
CA VAL A 125 2.36 20.81 8.29
C VAL A 125 3.77 20.21 8.30
N ASN A 126 3.99 19.27 9.20
CA ASN A 126 5.19 18.48 9.35
C ASN A 126 5.43 17.64 8.10
N ARG A 127 6.68 17.56 7.67
CA ARG A 127 7.10 16.80 6.48
C ARG A 127 6.70 15.32 6.54
N THR A 128 6.69 14.72 7.72
CA THR A 128 6.26 13.32 7.90
C THR A 128 4.78 13.16 7.57
N ILE A 129 3.94 14.09 8.01
CA ILE A 129 2.50 14.08 7.75
C ILE A 129 2.21 14.34 6.27
N ASP A 130 2.97 15.25 5.64
CA ASP A 130 2.92 15.46 4.20
C ASP A 130 3.21 14.17 3.42
N LEU A 131 4.28 13.44 3.79
CA LEU A 131 4.61 12.16 3.17
C LEU A 131 3.53 11.10 3.39
N ILE A 132 2.94 11.04 4.58
CA ILE A 132 1.85 10.10 4.88
C ILE A 132 0.64 10.38 3.99
N ILE A 133 0.21 11.64 3.89
CA ILE A 133 -0.92 12.03 3.06
C ILE A 133 -0.62 11.72 1.60
N ARG A 134 0.57 12.06 1.10
CA ARG A 134 0.98 11.79 -0.28
C ARG A 134 1.01 10.30 -0.60
N LYS A 135 1.50 9.44 0.31
CA LYS A 135 1.46 7.98 0.13
C LYS A 135 0.01 7.47 0.13
N ALA A 136 -0.83 7.95 1.05
CA ALA A 136 -2.24 7.55 1.09
C ALA A 136 -2.99 7.96 -0.18
N THR A 137 -2.63 9.09 -0.79
CA THR A 137 -3.30 9.65 -1.98
C THR A 137 -2.53 9.40 -3.29
N ASP A 138 -1.68 8.36 -3.36
CA ASP A 138 -1.03 7.98 -4.61
C ASP A 138 -2.08 7.56 -5.66
N ILE A 139 -1.83 7.86 -6.94
CA ILE A 139 -2.74 7.49 -8.02
C ILE A 139 -2.83 5.96 -8.14
N ASP A 140 -1.70 5.26 -7.97
CA ASP A 140 -1.65 3.80 -8.01
C ASP A 140 -2.03 3.21 -6.64
N PRO A 141 -3.14 2.46 -6.51
CA PRO A 141 -3.55 1.85 -5.25
C PRO A 141 -2.49 0.90 -4.66
N ASN A 142 -1.61 0.32 -5.48
CA ASN A 142 -0.53 -0.55 -5.00
C ASN A 142 0.62 0.21 -4.32
N ARG A 143 0.70 1.54 -4.53
CA ARG A 143 1.71 2.40 -3.89
C ARG A 143 1.21 3.04 -2.59
N ARG A 144 -0.09 2.90 -2.30
CA ARG A 144 -0.70 3.36 -1.04
C ARG A 144 -0.38 2.41 0.11
N TYR A 145 -0.84 2.76 1.30
CA TYR A 145 -0.91 1.80 2.41
C TYR A 145 -1.84 0.65 2.02
N GLN A 146 -1.43 -0.58 2.30
CA GLN A 146 -2.19 -1.77 1.92
C GLN A 146 -3.25 -2.13 2.95
N THR A 147 -3.12 -1.62 4.17
CA THR A 147 -4.13 -1.74 5.23
C THR A 147 -4.32 -0.42 5.97
N VAL A 148 -5.50 -0.22 6.55
CA VAL A 148 -5.77 0.95 7.41
C VAL A 148 -4.87 0.98 8.65
N ASN A 149 -4.48 -0.19 9.17
CA ASN A 149 -3.52 -0.29 10.27
C ASN A 149 -2.12 0.18 9.88
N GLU A 150 -1.66 -0.10 8.67
CA GLU A 150 -0.37 0.40 8.18
C GLU A 150 -0.37 1.95 8.17
N MET A 151 -1.46 2.56 7.69
CA MET A 151 -1.62 4.01 7.72
C MET A 151 -1.74 4.56 9.14
N LYS A 152 -2.52 3.89 10.01
CA LYS A 152 -2.72 4.30 11.41
C LYS A 152 -1.39 4.32 12.16
N ASN A 153 -0.59 3.26 12.02
CA ASN A 153 0.74 3.14 12.61
C ASN A 153 1.67 4.28 12.16
N ALA A 154 1.63 4.63 10.87
CA ALA A 154 2.38 5.77 10.35
C ALA A 154 1.96 7.11 11.00
N LEU A 155 0.66 7.32 11.25
CA LEU A 155 0.12 8.54 11.84
C LEU A 155 0.47 8.75 13.32
N ILE A 156 0.37 7.69 14.11
CA ILE A 156 0.62 7.74 15.56
C ILE A 156 2.10 7.75 15.92
N GLY A 157 2.99 7.76 14.91
CA GLY A 157 4.43 7.72 15.15
C GLY A 157 4.90 6.37 15.71
N ILE A 158 4.01 5.37 15.79
CA ILE A 158 4.38 3.95 15.86
C ILE A 158 4.80 3.51 14.44
N TYR A 159 5.73 4.26 13.85
CA TYR A 159 6.86 3.54 13.32
C TYR A 159 7.56 3.00 14.55
N ARG A 160 7.20 1.77 14.95
CA ARG A 160 8.18 0.94 15.64
C ARG A 160 9.49 1.22 14.91
N ALA A 161 10.56 1.63 15.61
CA ALA A 161 11.90 1.36 15.09
C ALA A 161 11.80 -0.07 14.56
N ARG A 162 11.82 -0.24 13.23
CA ARG A 162 11.26 -1.41 12.54
C ARG A 162 11.61 -2.64 13.38
N PRO A 163 10.65 -3.33 14.03
CA PRO A 163 10.92 -4.23 15.13
C PRO A 163 11.89 -5.27 14.64
N ALA A 164 13.20 -5.11 14.93
CA ALA A 164 14.32 -5.67 14.16
C ALA A 164 13.83 -6.67 13.11
N TYR A 165 13.22 -6.17 12.02
CA TYR A 165 12.60 -7.07 11.07
C TYR A 165 13.81 -7.83 10.56
N ASN A 166 13.74 -9.15 10.65
CA ASN A 166 14.82 -10.00 10.17
C ASN A 166 14.36 -10.37 8.76
N PRO A 167 14.44 -9.43 7.79
CA PRO A 167 13.88 -9.62 6.48
C PRO A 167 14.51 -10.87 5.91
N ARG A 168 13.65 -11.74 5.40
CA ARG A 168 14.07 -13.03 4.92
C ARG A 168 13.30 -13.41 3.68
N ILE A 169 14.01 -14.15 2.85
CA ILE A 169 13.50 -14.76 1.64
C ILE A 169 13.37 -16.23 1.97
N ILE A 170 12.15 -16.76 1.82
CA ILE A 170 11.87 -18.18 1.99
C ILE A 170 11.80 -18.78 0.60
N ILE A 171 12.59 -19.82 0.35
CA ILE A 171 12.58 -20.57 -0.92
C ILE A 171 12.42 -22.05 -0.57
N GLY A 172 11.26 -22.62 -0.90
CA GLY A 172 10.86 -23.93 -0.38
C GLY A 172 10.84 -23.93 1.15
N SER A 173 11.60 -24.83 1.78
CA SER A 173 11.76 -24.92 3.24
C SER A 173 12.93 -24.11 3.81
N ARG A 174 13.72 -23.43 2.96
CA ARG A 174 14.92 -22.72 3.37
C ARG A 174 14.62 -21.24 3.60
N GLU A 175 15.19 -20.69 4.66
CA GLU A 175 15.08 -19.27 5.01
C GLU A 175 16.44 -18.57 4.88
N PHE A 176 16.45 -17.44 4.18
CA PHE A 176 17.67 -16.65 3.93
C PHE A 176 17.50 -15.23 4.43
N LYS A 177 18.34 -14.81 5.38
CA LYS A 177 18.34 -13.43 5.90
C LYS A 177 18.89 -12.47 4.84
N ILE A 178 18.29 -11.29 4.71
CA ILE A 178 18.83 -10.23 3.86
C ILE A 178 19.88 -9.46 4.64
N THR A 179 21.14 -9.85 4.46
CA THR A 179 22.29 -9.33 5.22
C THR A 179 23.01 -8.17 4.54
N LYS A 180 22.78 -7.95 3.24
CA LYS A 180 23.42 -6.88 2.46
C LYS A 180 22.50 -6.32 1.38
N SER A 181 22.94 -5.22 0.76
CA SER A 181 22.21 -4.54 -0.32
C SER A 181 23.21 -4.00 -1.36
N PRO A 182 23.16 -4.45 -2.63
CA PRO A 182 22.24 -5.46 -3.16
C PRO A 182 22.63 -6.88 -2.75
N LEU A 183 21.63 -7.71 -2.47
CA LEU A 183 21.70 -9.16 -2.35
C LEU A 183 21.26 -9.79 -3.68
N THR A 184 22.01 -10.77 -4.18
CA THR A 184 21.75 -11.43 -5.46
C THR A 184 21.19 -12.84 -5.26
N ILE A 185 20.23 -13.23 -6.11
CA ILE A 185 19.60 -14.55 -6.08
C ILE A 185 19.71 -15.16 -7.48
N GLY A 186 20.14 -16.40 -7.58
CA GLY A 186 20.20 -17.10 -8.87
C GLY A 186 20.80 -18.49 -8.75
N ARG A 187 20.95 -19.18 -9.87
CA ARG A 187 21.53 -20.54 -9.87
C ARG A 187 23.07 -20.56 -9.80
N GLY A 188 23.72 -19.42 -10.02
CA GLY A 188 25.18 -19.34 -10.16
C GLY A 188 25.74 -20.07 -11.38
N GLY A 189 27.06 -20.18 -11.43
CA GLY A 189 27.78 -20.91 -12.46
C GLY A 189 29.27 -20.62 -12.42
N VAL A 190 30.00 -21.03 -13.46
CA VAL A 190 31.42 -20.72 -13.61
C VAL A 190 31.62 -19.20 -13.50
N ASN A 191 32.41 -18.78 -12.51
CA ASN A 191 32.71 -17.39 -12.15
C ASN A 191 31.50 -16.51 -11.78
N VAL A 192 30.35 -17.10 -11.44
CA VAL A 192 29.16 -16.35 -11.01
C VAL A 192 28.61 -16.96 -9.72
N HIS A 193 28.74 -16.22 -8.63
CA HIS A 193 28.37 -16.65 -7.28
C HIS A 193 27.32 -15.70 -6.68
N PRO A 194 26.01 -15.96 -6.88
CA PRO A 194 24.98 -15.19 -6.21
C PRO A 194 24.98 -15.49 -4.71
N ASP A 195 24.45 -14.56 -3.92
CA ASP A 195 24.40 -14.67 -2.46
C ASP A 195 23.45 -15.76 -1.99
N ILE A 196 22.32 -15.90 -2.68
CA ILE A 196 21.40 -17.02 -2.52
C ILE A 196 21.49 -17.87 -3.78
N VAL A 197 22.08 -19.05 -3.62
CA VAL A 197 22.21 -20.04 -4.69
C VAL A 197 20.99 -20.95 -4.70
N ILE A 198 20.28 -20.96 -5.83
CA ILE A 198 19.16 -21.86 -6.11
C ILE A 198 19.71 -23.08 -6.86
N ASN A 199 19.45 -24.29 -6.34
CA ASN A 199 19.76 -25.51 -7.06
C ASN A 199 18.72 -25.71 -8.17
N ASP A 200 19.15 -25.52 -9.40
CA ASP A 200 18.30 -25.59 -10.60
C ASP A 200 19.06 -26.32 -11.72
N PRO A 201 18.99 -27.66 -11.75
CA PRO A 201 19.67 -28.47 -12.77
C PRO A 201 19.10 -28.23 -14.17
N GLU A 202 17.83 -27.84 -14.27
CA GLU A 202 17.12 -27.56 -15.53
C GLU A 202 17.49 -26.19 -16.13
N ARG A 203 18.18 -25.34 -15.35
CA ARG A 203 18.72 -24.03 -15.76
C ARG A 203 17.66 -23.00 -16.19
N TYR A 204 16.43 -23.12 -15.70
CA TYR A 204 15.40 -22.10 -15.92
C TYR A 204 15.71 -20.80 -15.19
N VAL A 205 16.28 -20.86 -13.99
CA VAL A 205 16.74 -19.73 -13.20
C VAL A 205 18.04 -19.19 -13.82
N SER A 206 18.15 -17.87 -14.04
CA SER A 206 19.39 -17.27 -14.53
C SER A 206 20.52 -17.31 -13.50
N LYS A 207 21.79 -17.24 -13.94
CA LYS A 207 22.97 -17.28 -13.04
C LYS A 207 22.87 -16.24 -11.93
N VAL A 208 22.39 -15.03 -12.27
CA VAL A 208 21.80 -14.05 -11.38
C VAL A 208 20.40 -13.79 -11.93
N HIS A 209 19.36 -14.17 -11.20
CA HIS A 209 17.96 -14.05 -11.60
C HIS A 209 17.33 -12.77 -11.06
N ALA A 210 17.62 -12.40 -9.81
CA ALA A 210 17.08 -11.19 -9.20
C ALA A 210 18.09 -10.52 -8.27
N ARG A 211 17.86 -9.24 -8.02
CA ARG A 211 18.57 -8.44 -7.02
C ARG A 211 17.57 -7.87 -6.01
N VAL A 212 17.88 -8.01 -4.73
CA VAL A 212 17.13 -7.39 -3.66
C VAL A 212 17.98 -6.29 -3.04
N PHE A 213 17.46 -5.07 -2.95
CA PHE A 213 18.17 -3.95 -2.36
C PHE A 213 17.27 -3.16 -1.42
N ARG A 214 17.90 -2.41 -0.53
CA ARG A 214 17.25 -1.56 0.45
C ARG A 214 17.44 -0.10 0.06
N ASP A 215 16.35 0.65 -0.06
CA ASP A 215 16.40 2.08 -0.36
C ASP A 215 16.72 2.93 0.88
N SER A 216 16.89 4.24 0.68
CA SER A 216 17.19 5.20 1.76
C SER A 216 16.03 5.39 2.76
N GLN A 217 14.82 5.00 2.39
CA GLN A 217 13.64 4.96 3.28
C GLN A 217 13.52 3.61 4.01
N GLY A 218 14.46 2.70 3.73
CA GLY A 218 14.56 1.37 4.29
C GLY A 218 13.72 0.31 3.58
N SER A 219 12.94 0.65 2.56
CA SER A 219 12.08 -0.32 1.85
C SER A 219 12.91 -1.30 1.04
N TYR A 220 12.43 -2.53 0.91
CA TYR A 220 13.11 -3.58 0.14
C TYR A 220 12.51 -3.63 -1.26
N TRP A 221 13.36 -3.70 -2.26
CA TRP A 221 12.97 -3.76 -3.66
C TRP A 221 13.58 -4.98 -4.31
N LEU A 222 12.79 -5.70 -5.10
CA LEU A 222 13.26 -6.76 -5.98
C LEU A 222 13.34 -6.23 -7.41
N GLU A 223 14.45 -6.47 -8.07
CA GLU A 223 14.70 -6.17 -9.48
C GLU A 223 14.94 -7.47 -10.25
N ASP A 224 14.25 -7.63 -11.38
CA ASP A 224 14.42 -8.76 -12.29
C ASP A 224 15.69 -8.57 -13.13
N CYS A 225 16.57 -9.57 -13.12
CA CYS A 225 17.79 -9.63 -13.92
C CYS A 225 17.79 -10.87 -14.84
N SER A 226 16.66 -11.55 -14.93
CA SER A 226 16.57 -12.88 -15.52
C SER A 226 16.17 -12.86 -16.99
N VAL A 227 16.42 -13.99 -17.67
CA VAL A 227 15.94 -14.24 -19.03
C VAL A 227 14.46 -14.67 -19.02
N ASN A 228 14.08 -15.53 -18.06
CA ASN A 228 12.76 -16.16 -18.02
C ASN A 228 11.71 -15.39 -17.19
N GLY A 229 12.11 -14.25 -16.62
CA GLY A 229 11.25 -13.32 -15.91
C GLY A 229 11.00 -13.67 -14.45
N THR A 230 10.82 -12.60 -13.68
CA THR A 230 10.30 -12.65 -12.31
C THR A 230 8.84 -12.20 -12.29
N PHE A 231 8.01 -12.84 -11.48
CA PHE A 231 6.57 -12.59 -11.40
C PHE A 231 6.12 -12.44 -9.95
N ILE A 232 5.15 -11.57 -9.70
CA ILE A 232 4.52 -11.38 -8.38
C ILE A 232 3.08 -11.88 -8.41
N TYR A 233 2.64 -12.57 -7.35
CA TYR A 233 1.25 -13.00 -7.20
C TYR A 233 0.39 -11.87 -6.62
N ILE A 234 -0.53 -11.34 -7.43
CA ILE A 234 -1.42 -10.23 -7.02
C ILE A 234 -2.82 -10.50 -7.56
N GLY A 235 -3.81 -10.45 -6.66
CA GLY A 235 -5.22 -10.52 -7.05
C GLY A 235 -5.60 -11.82 -7.76
N GLY A 236 -5.01 -12.95 -7.36
CA GLY A 236 -5.33 -14.27 -7.90
C GLY A 236 -4.46 -14.73 -9.08
N MET A 237 -3.53 -13.90 -9.56
CA MET A 237 -2.74 -14.18 -10.76
C MET A 237 -1.27 -13.74 -10.61
N TYR A 238 -0.37 -14.40 -11.33
CA TYR A 238 1.03 -13.96 -11.44
C TYR A 238 1.19 -12.89 -12.54
N ARG A 239 1.90 -11.82 -12.21
CA ARG A 239 2.21 -10.72 -13.14
C ARG A 239 3.71 -10.54 -13.25
N LYS A 240 4.22 -10.45 -14.48
CA LYS A 240 5.65 -10.21 -14.73
C LYS A 240 6.04 -8.83 -14.19
N ILE A 241 7.17 -8.77 -13.49
CA ILE A 241 7.72 -7.53 -12.94
C ILE A 241 9.14 -7.33 -13.45
N THR A 242 9.50 -6.07 -13.67
CA THR A 242 10.91 -5.67 -13.84
C THR A 242 11.49 -5.18 -12.53
N LYS A 243 10.65 -4.57 -11.68
CA LYS A 243 10.99 -4.06 -10.36
C LYS A 243 9.76 -4.01 -9.46
N TRP A 244 9.90 -4.35 -8.19
CA TRP A 244 8.80 -4.44 -7.23
C TRP A 244 9.21 -4.01 -5.82
N ASN A 245 8.37 -3.24 -5.15
CA ASN A 245 8.54 -2.91 -3.73
C ASN A 245 8.00 -4.06 -2.90
N LEU A 246 8.85 -4.72 -2.12
CA LEU A 246 8.52 -5.93 -1.39
C LEU A 246 7.73 -5.62 -0.11
N HIS A 247 6.61 -6.30 0.07
CA HIS A 247 5.73 -6.25 1.24
C HIS A 247 5.67 -7.62 1.93
N ASP A 248 5.39 -7.64 3.24
CA ASP A 248 5.30 -8.90 3.99
C ASP A 248 4.28 -9.84 3.35
N ASN A 249 4.68 -11.10 3.16
CA ASN A 249 3.93 -12.16 2.47
C ASN A 249 3.89 -12.08 0.95
N ASP A 250 4.61 -11.16 0.30
CA ASP A 250 4.74 -11.18 -1.15
C ASP A 250 5.21 -12.55 -1.62
N GLU A 251 4.46 -13.13 -2.55
CA GLU A 251 4.74 -14.40 -3.19
C GLU A 251 5.21 -14.16 -4.62
N ILE A 252 6.41 -14.64 -4.91
CA ILE A 252 7.19 -14.30 -6.09
C ILE A 252 7.52 -15.59 -6.80
N ALA A 253 7.27 -15.66 -8.10
CA ALA A 253 7.67 -16.77 -8.95
C ALA A 253 8.87 -16.37 -9.81
N PHE A 254 9.94 -17.16 -9.76
CA PHE A 254 10.98 -17.16 -10.78
C PHE A 254 10.58 -18.16 -11.86
N CYS A 255 10.44 -17.64 -13.09
CA CYS A 255 9.91 -18.37 -14.24
C CYS A 255 8.46 -18.85 -14.00
N TRP A 256 7.51 -18.28 -14.73
CA TRP A 256 6.11 -18.68 -14.63
C TRP A 256 5.48 -18.77 -16.02
N SER A 257 4.59 -19.75 -16.22
CA SER A 257 3.69 -19.77 -17.36
C SER A 257 2.26 -20.19 -16.96
N PRO A 258 1.23 -19.78 -17.70
CA PRO A 258 -0.15 -20.20 -17.42
C PRO A 258 -0.36 -21.72 -17.49
N SER A 259 0.39 -22.42 -18.36
CA SER A 259 0.23 -23.85 -18.60
C SER A 259 1.02 -24.74 -17.63
N LYS A 260 2.12 -24.24 -17.06
CA LYS A 260 3.02 -25.02 -16.18
C LYS A 260 3.08 -24.51 -14.75
N GLY A 261 2.54 -23.32 -14.48
CA GLY A 261 2.62 -22.69 -13.17
C GLY A 261 3.99 -22.07 -12.89
N ALA A 262 4.27 -21.82 -11.61
CA ALA A 262 5.55 -21.29 -11.15
C ALA A 262 6.60 -22.40 -11.09
N TYR A 263 7.78 -22.16 -11.66
CA TYR A 263 8.90 -23.09 -11.54
C TYR A 263 9.52 -23.03 -10.14
N MET A 264 9.73 -21.82 -9.62
CA MET A 264 10.35 -21.61 -8.32
C MET A 264 9.61 -20.51 -7.57
N LEU A 265 9.19 -20.80 -6.33
CA LEU A 265 8.46 -19.87 -5.48
C LEU A 265 9.37 -19.32 -4.38
N LEU A 266 9.27 -18.01 -4.18
CA LEU A 266 9.92 -17.28 -3.13
C LEU A 266 8.86 -16.51 -2.35
N LYS A 267 9.01 -16.46 -1.03
CA LYS A 267 8.17 -15.62 -0.17
C LYS A 267 9.02 -14.61 0.57
N PHE A 268 8.63 -13.35 0.51
CA PHE A 268 9.26 -12.32 1.33
C PHE A 268 8.56 -12.22 2.69
N LYS A 269 9.37 -12.16 3.75
CA LYS A 269 8.91 -12.03 5.13
C LYS A 269 9.71 -10.94 5.84
N THR A 270 9.04 -10.05 6.55
CA THR A 270 9.67 -9.04 7.41
C THR A 270 9.62 -9.46 8.86
#